data_AF-J3QRP0-F1
#
_entry.id   AF-J3QRP0-F1
#
_cell.length_a   1.000
_cell.length_b   1.000
_cell.length_c   1.000
_cell.angle_alpha   90.00
_cell.angle_beta   90.00
_cell.angle_gamma   90.00
#
_symmetry.space_group_name_H-M   'P 1'
#
loop_
_entity.id
_entity.type
_entity.pdbx_description
1 polymer ?
#
loop_
_entity_poly.entity_id
_entity_poly.type
_entity_poly.pdbx_seq_one_letter_code
_entity_poly.pdbx_strand_id
1 'polypeptide(L)'
;MGAFCQRPSSDKEQEKEKKSVICVEGNIASGKTTCLEFFSNATDVEVLTEPVSKWRNVRGHNPLGLMYHDASRWGLTLQTYVQLTMLDRHTRPQVSSVRLMERSIHSARYIFVENLYRRNTWKQFTISMRSGSSKAAFSPWQPLFW
;
A
#
# COMPACT_ATOMS: atom_id res chain seq x y z
N MET A 1 45.27 39.90 32.05
CA MET A 1 43.98 39.21 32.30
C MET A 1 43.43 38.76 30.95
N GLY A 2 43.76 37.53 30.53
CA GLY A 2 43.27 36.98 29.27
C GLY A 2 41.93 36.27 29.49
N ALA A 3 40.92 36.62 28.69
CA ALA A 3 39.65 35.93 28.68
C ALA A 3 39.82 34.57 27.98
N PHE A 4 39.89 33.49 28.78
CA PHE A 4 39.80 32.13 28.27
C PHE A 4 38.33 31.81 28.02
N CYS A 5 37.88 32.02 26.78
CA CYS A 5 36.58 31.55 26.32
C CYS A 5 36.57 30.02 26.40
N GLN A 6 35.92 29.47 27.43
CA GLN A 6 35.71 28.04 27.55
C GLN A 6 34.76 27.61 26.43
N ARG A 7 35.26 26.81 25.48
CA ARG A 7 34.43 26.13 24.48
C ARG A 7 33.41 25.28 25.24
N PRO A 8 32.10 25.38 24.96
CA PRO A 8 31.14 24.49 25.57
C PRO A 8 31.48 23.05 25.18
N SER A 9 31.50 22.22 26.21
CA SER A 9 31.77 20.79 26.18
C SER A 9 30.75 20.07 25.32
N SER A 10 31.24 19.47 24.24
CA SER A 10 30.71 18.26 23.57
C SER A 10 29.22 18.00 23.79
N ASP A 11 28.40 18.55 22.90
CA ASP A 11 27.04 18.05 22.67
C ASP A 11 27.16 16.59 22.24
N LYS A 12 26.99 15.66 23.19
CA LYS A 12 26.69 14.26 22.87
C LYS A 12 25.27 14.26 22.33
N GLU A 13 25.12 14.48 21.02
CA GLU A 13 23.89 14.10 20.32
C GLU A 13 23.60 12.65 20.69
N GLN A 14 22.51 12.44 21.44
CA GLN A 14 21.97 11.10 21.63
C GLN A 14 21.70 10.55 20.23
N GLU A 15 22.50 9.58 19.82
CA GLU A 15 22.35 8.86 18.57
C GLU A 15 21.00 8.14 18.64
N LYS A 16 19.94 8.84 18.21
CA LYS A 16 18.58 8.34 18.26
C LYS A 16 18.54 7.18 17.28
N GLU A 17 18.48 5.97 17.81
CA GLU A 17 18.47 4.72 17.05
C GLU A 17 17.53 4.86 15.85
N LYS A 18 18.11 4.83 14.64
CA LYS A 18 17.43 5.26 13.43
C LYS A 18 16.45 4.18 12.98
N LYS A 19 15.20 4.33 13.40
CA LYS A 19 14.09 3.46 13.00
C LYS A 19 13.89 3.49 11.49
N SER A 20 13.86 2.31 10.88
CA SER A 20 13.75 2.12 9.44
C SER A 20 12.43 1.42 9.09
N VAL A 21 11.78 1.86 8.01
CA VAL A 21 10.57 1.25 7.46
C VAL A 21 10.87 0.78 6.04
N ILE A 22 10.64 -0.50 5.76
CA ILE A 22 10.88 -1.15 4.47
C ILE A 22 9.56 -1.70 3.97
N CYS A 23 9.14 -1.26 2.78
CA CYS A 23 7.94 -1.77 2.12
C CYS A 23 8.34 -2.83 1.08
N VAL A 24 7.82 -4.03 1.22
CA VAL A 24 8.00 -5.12 0.25
C VAL A 24 6.88 -5.01 -0.79
N GLU A 25 7.26 -4.70 -2.02
CA GLU A 25 6.36 -4.58 -3.17
C GLU A 25 6.48 -5.78 -4.09
N GLY A 26 5.42 -6.09 -4.83
CA GLY A 26 5.38 -7.26 -5.69
C GLY A 26 3.97 -7.59 -6.16
N ASN A 27 3.87 -8.30 -7.27
CA ASN A 27 2.58 -8.66 -7.85
C ASN A 27 1.78 -9.63 -6.93
N ILE A 28 0.51 -9.85 -7.23
CA ILE A 28 -0.28 -10.85 -6.50
C ILE A 28 0.37 -12.22 -6.64
N ALA A 29 0.31 -13.01 -5.57
CA ALA A 29 0.91 -14.34 -5.48
C ALA A 29 2.44 -14.38 -5.70
N SER A 30 3.15 -13.25 -5.60
CA SER A 30 4.62 -13.21 -5.69
C SER A 30 5.35 -13.67 -4.42
N GLY A 31 4.63 -14.21 -3.43
CA GLY A 31 5.23 -14.70 -2.18
C GLY A 31 5.63 -13.62 -1.16
N LYS A 32 5.07 -12.40 -1.24
CA LYS A 32 5.36 -11.31 -0.29
C LYS A 32 5.09 -11.73 1.15
N THR A 33 3.87 -12.16 1.46
CA THR A 33 3.49 -12.59 2.82
C THR A 33 4.45 -13.65 3.35
N THR A 34 4.79 -14.66 2.54
CA THR A 34 5.77 -15.70 2.90
C THR A 34 7.17 -15.14 3.19
N CYS A 35 7.63 -14.17 2.39
CA CYS A 35 8.89 -13.48 2.63
C CYS A 35 8.86 -12.69 3.95
N LEU A 36 7.78 -11.98 4.25
CA LEU A 36 7.65 -11.24 5.51
C LEU A 36 7.56 -12.18 6.73
N GLU A 37 6.85 -13.30 6.60
CA GLU A 37 6.73 -14.33 7.65
C GLU A 37 8.08 -14.91 8.04
N PHE A 38 9.01 -15.07 7.09
CA PHE A 38 10.37 -15.52 7.38
C PHE A 38 11.10 -14.62 8.38
N PHE A 39 10.87 -13.30 8.34
CA PHE A 39 11.49 -12.33 9.25
C PHE A 39 10.71 -12.08 10.54
N SER A 40 9.54 -12.72 10.72
CA SER A 40 8.69 -12.50 11.90
C SER A 40 9.33 -12.95 13.22
N ASN A 41 10.28 -13.88 13.17
CA ASN A 41 11.00 -14.39 14.34
C ASN A 41 12.24 -13.55 14.71
N ALA A 42 12.59 -12.52 13.94
CA ALA A 42 13.71 -11.66 14.26
C ALA A 42 13.36 -10.73 15.43
N THR A 43 14.25 -10.62 16.42
CA THR A 43 13.99 -9.92 17.68
C THR A 43 13.82 -8.40 17.55
N ASP A 44 14.27 -7.82 16.43
CA ASP A 44 14.29 -6.38 16.21
C ASP A 44 13.56 -5.96 14.92
N VAL A 45 12.62 -6.80 14.48
CA VAL A 45 11.80 -6.57 13.29
C VAL A 45 10.34 -6.68 13.66
N GLU A 46 9.56 -5.65 13.34
CA GLU A 46 8.10 -5.77 13.33
C GLU A 46 7.58 -5.96 11.90
N VAL A 47 6.64 -6.89 11.74
CA VAL A 47 6.07 -7.26 10.45
C VAL A 47 4.61 -6.80 10.38
N LEU A 48 4.29 -6.00 9.38
CA LEU A 48 2.93 -5.54 9.07
C LEU A 48 2.50 -6.09 7.72
N THR A 49 1.78 -7.20 7.75
CA THR A 49 1.12 -7.74 6.56
C THR A 49 -0.04 -6.86 6.11
N GLU A 50 -0.42 -7.04 4.85
CA GLU A 50 -1.47 -6.27 4.20
C GLU A 50 -2.82 -6.48 4.90
N PRO A 51 -3.60 -5.42 5.22
CA PRO A 51 -4.83 -5.54 5.99
C PRO A 51 -6.03 -6.03 5.15
N VAL A 52 -5.86 -7.05 4.30
CA VAL A 52 -6.93 -7.60 3.43
C VAL A 52 -8.18 -7.96 4.22
N SER A 53 -8.02 -8.47 5.45
CA SER A 53 -9.14 -8.80 6.34
C SER A 53 -10.01 -7.58 6.66
N LYS A 54 -9.42 -6.40 6.85
CA LYS A 54 -10.17 -5.14 7.06
C LYS A 54 -11.04 -4.81 5.83
N TRP A 55 -10.57 -5.11 4.62
CA TRP A 55 -11.29 -4.81 3.38
C TRP A 55 -12.37 -5.84 3.03
N ARG A 56 -12.28 -7.04 3.60
CA ARG A 56 -13.28 -8.10 3.45
C ARG A 56 -14.42 -8.00 4.47
N ASN A 57 -14.21 -7.30 5.58
CA ASN A 57 -15.22 -7.13 6.61
C ASN A 57 -15.15 -5.73 7.26
N VAL A 58 -16.00 -4.83 6.78
CA VAL A 58 -16.27 -3.53 7.39
C VAL A 58 -17.68 -3.57 7.96
N ARG A 59 -17.79 -3.81 9.27
CA ARG A 59 -19.08 -3.87 9.99
C ARG A 59 -20.09 -4.84 9.34
N GLY A 60 -19.62 -6.01 8.90
CA GLY A 60 -20.46 -7.04 8.25
C GLY A 60 -20.57 -6.91 6.74
N HIS A 61 -20.04 -5.85 6.13
CA HIS A 61 -19.99 -5.69 4.68
C HIS A 61 -18.63 -6.10 4.11
N ASN A 62 -18.62 -6.58 2.87
CA ASN A 62 -17.39 -6.94 2.15
C ASN A 62 -17.12 -5.95 1.00
N PRO A 63 -16.52 -4.76 1.26
CA PRO A 63 -16.17 -3.78 0.22
C PRO A 63 -15.34 -4.36 -0.92
N LEU A 64 -14.41 -5.27 -0.61
CA LEU A 64 -13.60 -5.93 -1.62
C LEU A 64 -14.47 -6.74 -2.58
N GLY A 65 -15.41 -7.53 -2.05
CA GLY A 65 -16.41 -8.25 -2.82
C GLY A 65 -17.34 -7.34 -3.63
N LEU A 66 -17.78 -6.23 -3.04
CA LEU A 66 -18.62 -5.23 -3.72
C LEU A 66 -17.91 -4.59 -4.92
N MET A 67 -16.60 -4.33 -4.80
CA MET A 67 -15.78 -3.86 -5.92
C MET A 67 -15.65 -4.91 -7.03
N TYR A 68 -15.53 -6.20 -6.69
CA TYR A 68 -15.52 -7.25 -7.71
C TYR A 68 -16.86 -7.36 -8.44
N HIS A 69 -17.97 -7.13 -7.72
CA HIS A 69 -19.31 -7.14 -8.30
C HIS A 69 -19.56 -5.91 -9.20
N ASP A 70 -19.29 -4.70 -8.70
CA ASP A 70 -19.46 -3.45 -9.45
C ASP A 70 -18.32 -2.47 -9.14
N ALA A 71 -17.24 -2.61 -9.92
CA ALA A 71 -16.06 -1.76 -9.81
C ALA A 71 -16.33 -0.30 -10.19
N SER A 72 -17.38 -0.01 -10.96
CA SER A 72 -17.70 1.38 -11.36
C SER A 72 -18.28 2.17 -10.19
N ARG A 73 -19.13 1.53 -9.39
CA ARG A 73 -19.74 2.11 -8.19
C ARG A 73 -18.84 2.03 -6.97
N TRP A 74 -18.21 0.88 -6.73
CA TRP A 74 -17.49 0.59 -5.48
C TRP A 74 -15.98 0.76 -5.58
N GLY A 75 -15.44 0.97 -6.78
CA GLY A 75 -14.01 1.11 -6.99
C GLY A 75 -13.40 2.27 -6.21
N LEU A 76 -14.00 3.47 -6.28
CA LEU A 76 -13.53 4.62 -5.51
C LEU A 76 -13.63 4.37 -4.00
N THR A 77 -14.78 3.87 -3.53
CA THR A 77 -15.01 3.57 -2.11
C THR A 77 -13.97 2.62 -1.53
N LEU A 78 -13.71 1.50 -2.23
CA LEU A 78 -12.69 0.55 -1.79
C LEU A 78 -11.30 1.19 -1.80
N GLN A 79 -10.92 1.89 -2.88
CA GLN A 79 -9.58 2.46 -3.00
C GLN A 79 -9.30 3.54 -1.94
N THR A 80 -10.29 4.38 -1.62
CA THR A 80 -10.18 5.35 -0.50
C THR A 80 -10.01 4.63 0.83
N TYR A 81 -10.76 3.54 1.06
CA TYR A 81 -10.62 2.76 2.28
C TYR A 81 -9.27 2.05 2.39
N VAL A 82 -8.76 1.48 1.29
CA VAL A 82 -7.42 0.90 1.21
C VAL A 82 -6.38 1.95 1.59
N GLN A 83 -6.41 3.14 0.97
CA GLN A 83 -5.47 4.23 1.26
C GLN A 83 -5.51 4.63 2.73
N LEU A 84 -6.71 4.74 3.33
CA LEU A 84 -6.87 5.03 4.74
C LEU A 84 -6.23 3.94 5.63
N THR A 85 -6.50 2.67 5.34
CA THR A 85 -5.93 1.56 6.14
C THR A 85 -4.42 1.41 5.96
N MET A 86 -3.86 1.76 4.79
CA MET A 86 -2.42 1.79 4.59
C MET A 86 -1.78 2.98 5.32
N LEU A 87 -2.42 4.14 5.32
CA LEU A 87 -1.98 5.31 6.09
C LEU A 87 -1.95 5.01 7.60
N ASP A 88 -2.98 4.36 8.13
CA ASP A 88 -3.04 3.88 9.52
C ASP A 88 -1.85 2.97 9.85
N ARG A 89 -1.46 2.07 8.93
CA ARG A 89 -0.27 1.23 9.10
C ARG A 89 1.05 2.03 9.06
N HIS A 90 1.15 3.01 8.16
CA HIS A 90 2.34 3.86 8.02
C HIS A 90 2.55 4.78 9.22
N THR A 91 1.45 5.28 9.82
CA THR A 91 1.48 6.21 10.96
C THR A 91 1.53 5.53 12.32
N ARG A 92 1.36 4.21 12.38
CA ARG A 92 1.47 3.43 13.62
C ARG A 92 2.83 3.67 14.29
N PRO A 93 2.89 3.91 15.61
CA PRO A 93 4.15 4.03 16.33
C PRO A 93 5.03 2.79 16.13
N GLN A 94 6.30 3.00 15.76
CA GLN A 94 7.26 1.92 15.54
C GLN A 94 7.95 1.55 16.85
N VAL A 95 7.91 0.27 17.21
CA VAL A 95 8.51 -0.25 18.44
C VAL A 95 9.93 -0.76 18.16
N SER A 96 10.08 -1.63 17.17
CA SER A 96 11.35 -2.25 16.75
C SER A 96 12.21 -1.32 15.87
N SER A 97 13.51 -1.59 15.73
CA SER A 97 14.40 -0.78 14.88
C SER A 97 14.03 -0.87 13.40
N VAL A 98 13.51 -2.02 12.95
CA VAL A 98 13.06 -2.24 11.58
C VAL A 98 11.58 -2.60 11.53
N ARG A 99 10.84 -1.99 10.60
CA ARG A 99 9.48 -2.34 10.24
C ARG A 99 9.44 -2.83 8.81
N LEU A 100 8.98 -4.06 8.60
CA LEU A 100 8.66 -4.60 7.29
C LEU A 100 7.16 -4.46 7.04
N MET A 101 6.78 -3.87 5.91
CA MET A 101 5.38 -3.70 5.52
C MET A 101 5.13 -4.41 4.20
N GLU A 102 4.05 -5.18 4.13
CA GLU A 102 3.57 -5.73 2.87
C GLU A 102 2.80 -4.63 2.13
N ARG A 103 3.39 -4.16 1.02
CA ARG A 103 2.97 -3.00 0.24
C ARG A 103 2.95 -1.66 0.98
N SER A 104 2.79 -0.59 0.20
CA SER A 104 2.76 0.79 0.67
C SER A 104 1.54 1.58 0.16
N ILE A 105 1.33 2.76 0.73
CA ILE A 105 0.34 3.73 0.21
C ILE A 105 0.63 4.13 -1.25
N HIS A 106 1.90 4.07 -1.67
CA HIS A 106 2.31 4.34 -3.04
C HIS A 106 1.75 3.30 -4.00
N SER A 107 1.82 2.01 -3.66
CA SER A 107 1.25 0.94 -4.49
C SER A 107 -0.27 1.08 -4.66
N ALA A 108 -0.98 1.46 -3.58
CA ALA A 108 -2.41 1.74 -3.62
C ALA A 108 -2.75 2.84 -4.65
N ARG A 109 -1.97 3.94 -4.65
CA ARG A 109 -2.20 5.07 -5.56
C ARG A 109 -1.72 4.80 -6.99
N TYR A 110 -0.47 4.39 -7.18
CA TYR A 110 0.15 4.37 -8.51
C TYR A 110 -0.13 3.09 -9.30
N ILE A 111 -0.47 1.99 -8.62
CA ILE A 111 -0.74 0.72 -9.30
C ILE A 111 -2.26 0.49 -9.34
N PHE A 112 -2.92 0.46 -8.19
CA PHE A 112 -4.32 0.01 -8.13
C PHE A 112 -5.32 1.09 -8.56
N VAL A 113 -5.20 2.31 -8.06
CA VAL A 113 -6.07 3.43 -8.47
C VAL A 113 -5.86 3.75 -9.95
N GLU A 114 -4.61 3.82 -10.41
CA GLU A 114 -4.30 4.08 -11.81
C GLU A 114 -4.87 2.99 -12.75
N ASN A 115 -4.73 1.71 -12.39
CA ASN A 115 -5.31 0.62 -13.16
C ASN A 115 -6.85 0.68 -13.21
N LEU A 116 -7.49 1.01 -12.08
CA LEU A 116 -8.95 1.18 -12.03
C LEU A 116 -9.41 2.35 -12.91
N TYR A 117 -8.71 3.49 -12.84
CA TYR A 117 -8.99 4.66 -13.66
C TYR A 117 -8.88 4.34 -15.15
N ARG A 118 -7.75 3.77 -15.58
CA ARG A 118 -7.54 3.36 -16.98
C ARG A 118 -8.66 2.44 -17.46
N ARG A 119 -9.04 1.42 -16.68
CA ARG A 119 -10.12 0.49 -17.05
C ARG A 119 -11.47 1.16 -17.26
N ASN A 120 -11.83 2.12 -16.41
CA ASN A 120 -13.08 2.87 -16.58
C ASN A 120 -13.03 3.76 -17.83
N THR A 121 -11.90 4.40 -18.11
CA THR A 121 -11.69 5.18 -19.35
C THR A 121 -11.78 4.31 -20.59
N TRP A 122 -11.16 3.11 -20.59
CA TRP A 122 -11.24 2.15 -21.69
C TRP A 122 -12.66 1.61 -21.90
N LYS A 123 -13.43 1.36 -20.82
CA LYS A 123 -14.84 0.97 -20.94
C LYS A 123 -15.65 2.04 -21.65
N GLN A 124 -15.49 3.32 -21.28
CA GLN A 124 -16.17 4.44 -21.94
C GLN A 124 -15.78 4.57 -23.42
N PHE A 125 -14.48 4.49 -23.72
CA PHE A 125 -13.99 4.53 -25.10
C PHE A 125 -14.54 3.36 -25.94
N THR A 126 -14.57 2.15 -25.39
CA THR A 126 -15.08 0.95 -26.08
C THR A 126 -16.58 1.04 -26.34
N ILE A 127 -17.36 1.61 -25.40
CA ILE A 127 -18.80 1.88 -25.60
C ILE A 127 -18.98 2.89 -26.74
N SER A 128 -18.17 3.96 -26.77
CA SER A 128 -18.16 4.96 -27.83
C SER A 128 -17.70 4.42 -29.19
N MET A 129 -16.83 3.40 -29.24
CA MET A 129 -16.41 2.75 -30.48
C MET A 129 -17.39 1.65 -30.93
N ARG A 130 -18.11 0.99 -30.01
CA ARG A 130 -19.11 -0.03 -30.36
C ARG A 130 -20.35 0.52 -31.06
N SER A 131 -20.58 1.84 -31.04
CA SER A 131 -21.53 2.50 -31.95
C SER A 131 -21.02 2.60 -33.39
N GLY A 132 -19.80 2.13 -33.70
CA GLY A 132 -19.20 2.10 -35.04
C GLY A 132 -18.23 0.91 -35.25
N SER A 133 -18.76 -0.32 -35.19
CA SER A 133 -18.20 -1.60 -35.70
C SER A 133 -16.73 -2.06 -35.42
N SER A 134 -16.66 -3.32 -34.95
CA SER A 134 -15.62 -4.38 -34.99
C SER A 134 -14.19 -4.21 -34.42
N LYS A 135 -14.08 -4.74 -33.18
CA LYS A 135 -13.08 -5.68 -32.62
C LYS A 135 -11.57 -5.38 -32.81
N ALA A 136 -10.99 -4.80 -31.76
CA ALA A 136 -9.68 -5.21 -31.24
C ALA A 136 -9.81 -5.43 -29.73
N ALA A 137 -9.90 -6.69 -29.31
CA ALA A 137 -9.94 -7.05 -27.89
C ALA A 137 -8.50 -7.25 -27.41
N PHE A 138 -7.93 -6.24 -26.74
CA PHE A 138 -6.73 -6.46 -25.96
C PHE A 138 -7.08 -7.32 -24.73
N SER A 139 -6.26 -8.34 -24.47
CA SER A 139 -6.47 -9.36 -23.45
C SER A 139 -6.80 -8.75 -22.07
N PRO A 140 -7.96 -9.08 -21.44
CA PRO A 140 -8.38 -8.53 -20.15
C PRO A 140 -7.62 -9.10 -18.95
N TRP A 141 -6.60 -9.92 -19.20
CA TRP A 141 -5.84 -10.65 -18.20
C TRP A 141 -4.74 -9.79 -17.58
N GLN A 142 -5.14 -8.88 -16.69
CA GLN A 142 -4.43 -8.56 -15.44
C GLN A 142 -5.51 -8.14 -14.45
N PRO A 143 -6.15 -9.10 -13.78
CA PRO A 143 -7.23 -8.78 -12.86
C PRO A 143 -6.69 -7.83 -11.77
N LEU A 144 -7.53 -6.88 -11.33
CA LEU A 144 -7.36 -6.24 -10.03
C LEU A 144 -7.56 -7.33 -8.97
N PHE A 145 -6.59 -8.23 -8.79
CA PHE A 145 -6.60 -9.10 -7.64
C PHE A 145 -5.82 -8.39 -6.53
N TRP A 146 -6.37 -8.41 -5.32
CA TRP A 146 -5.62 -8.24 -4.10
C TRP A 146 -5.41 -9.64 -3.56
#